data_AF-A0AAW1QAS0-F1
#
_entry.id   AF-A0AAW1QAS0-F1
#
_cell.length_a   1.000
_cell.length_b   1.000
_cell.length_c   1.000
_cell.angle_alpha   90.00
_cell.angle_beta   90.00
_cell.angle_gamma   90.00
#
_symmetry.space_group_name_H-M   'P 1'
#
loop_
_entity.id
_entity.type
_entity.pdbx_description
1 polymer ?
#
loop_
_entity_poly.entity_id
_entity_poly.type
_entity_poly.pdbx_seq_one_letter_code
_entity_poly.pdbx_strand_id
1 'polypeptide(L)'
;MDLLALDVEYAHFQRADGSLLIKPAEVCVVDQHGQAVYRSFCHPGVKLSNGFKFRGGVQEADWLEAPPLQVVAADVRKCIAGKVLVGHGLNKDLAALRLSHPKRLQRDTITYPPFRGPGGQAKRLRELAVELLQREIQSGRHDAGEDAIAAMDLYLKYIHNAPEYMGYQDMVSHYLQQYLQPHQTATANGFRAVVDKR
;
A
#
# COMPACT_ATOMS: atom_id res chain seq x y z
N MET A 1 -13.30 -3.38 -9.16
CA MET A 1 -12.61 -4.05 -8.05
C MET A 1 -12.33 -2.98 -7.03
N ASP A 2 -12.68 -3.20 -5.77
CA ASP A 2 -12.43 -2.20 -4.72
C ASP A 2 -11.02 -2.40 -4.17
N LEU A 3 -10.10 -1.55 -4.63
CA LEU A 3 -8.70 -1.51 -4.21
C LEU A 3 -8.58 -0.59 -2.99
N LEU A 4 -7.94 -1.10 -1.95
CA LEU A 4 -7.55 -0.33 -0.77
C LEU A 4 -6.06 -0.50 -0.52
N ALA A 5 -5.38 0.55 -0.08
CA ALA A 5 -4.02 0.44 0.45
C ALA A 5 -4.01 0.64 1.96
N LEU A 6 -3.16 -0.12 2.66
CA LEU A 6 -2.99 -0.07 4.10
C LEU A 6 -1.52 0.19 4.41
N ASP A 7 -1.29 1.07 5.37
CA ASP A 7 0.00 1.22 6.03
C ASP A 7 -0.20 1.48 7.53
N VAL A 8 0.81 1.13 8.33
CA VAL A 8 0.83 1.27 9.78
C VAL A 8 2.11 1.96 10.19
N GLU A 9 1.95 3.02 10.99
CA GLU A 9 3.06 3.73 11.60
C GLU A 9 3.22 3.37 13.08
N TYR A 10 4.46 3.51 13.57
CA TYR A 10 4.88 2.89 14.83
C TYR A 10 5.36 3.91 15.86
N ALA A 11 5.15 3.58 17.13
CA ALA A 11 5.81 4.22 18.26
C ALA A 11 6.92 3.32 18.80
N HIS A 12 8.06 3.94 19.12
CA HIS A 12 9.27 3.27 19.57
C HIS A 12 9.50 3.51 21.06
N PHE A 13 9.73 2.44 21.80
CA PHE A 13 9.96 2.46 23.24
C PHE A 13 11.24 1.69 23.56
N GLN A 14 12.04 2.18 24.50
CA GLN A 14 13.15 1.42 25.06
C GLN A 14 12.73 0.76 26.37
N ARG A 15 13.08 -0.51 26.54
CA ARG A 15 12.93 -1.26 27.78
C ARG A 15 14.07 -0.94 28.76
N ALA A 16 13.93 -1.37 30.01
CA ALA A 16 14.96 -1.18 31.04
C ALA A 16 16.30 -1.85 30.68
N ASP A 17 16.28 -2.96 29.95
CA ASP A 17 17.49 -3.66 29.46
C ASP A 17 18.13 -3.00 28.22
N GLY A 18 17.60 -1.87 27.77
CA GLY A 18 18.08 -1.14 26.59
C GLY A 18 17.49 -1.62 25.26
N SER A 19 16.78 -2.74 25.22
CA SER A 19 16.17 -3.27 24.00
C SER A 19 15.01 -2.40 23.49
N LEU A 20 14.80 -2.41 22.17
CA LEU A 20 13.74 -1.66 21.52
C LEU A 20 12.43 -2.46 21.46
N LEU A 21 11.34 -1.82 21.82
CA LEU A 21 9.97 -2.28 21.66
C LEU A 21 9.26 -1.35 20.68
N ILE A 22 8.81 -1.92 19.55
CA ILE A 22 8.09 -1.21 18.50
C ILE A 22 6.62 -1.63 18.60
N LYS A 23 5.71 -0.65 18.55
CA LYS A 23 4.25 -0.88 18.64
C LYS A 23 3.51 -0.08 17.58
N PRO A 24 2.44 -0.63 16.97
CA PRO A 24 1.58 0.15 16.07
C PRO A 24 0.97 1.32 16.85
N ALA A 25 0.95 2.49 16.22
CA ALA A 25 0.49 3.72 16.84
C ALA A 25 -0.35 4.59 15.90
N GLU A 26 -0.29 4.39 14.59
CA GLU A 26 -1.17 5.00 13.61
C GLU A 26 -1.46 3.99 12.50
N VAL A 27 -2.66 4.03 11.94
CA VAL A 27 -3.05 3.23 10.78
C VAL A 27 -3.86 4.09 9.82
N CYS A 28 -3.60 3.92 8.53
CA CYS A 28 -4.38 4.53 7.48
C CYS A 28 -4.76 3.49 6.41
N VAL A 29 -6.01 3.55 5.97
CA VAL A 29 -6.51 2.82 4.81
C VAL A 29 -7.02 3.85 3.81
N VAL A 30 -6.48 3.82 2.60
CA VAL A 30 -6.88 4.71 1.51
C VAL A 30 -7.49 3.92 0.36
N ASP A 31 -8.38 4.54 -0.39
CA ASP A 31 -8.87 3.99 -1.65
C ASP A 31 -7.90 4.23 -2.81
N GLN A 32 -8.27 3.75 -4.00
CA GLN A 32 -7.50 3.91 -5.24
C GLN A 32 -7.31 5.37 -5.71
N HIS A 33 -8.04 6.31 -5.13
CA HIS A 33 -7.92 7.74 -5.41
C HIS A 33 -7.08 8.46 -4.35
N GLY A 34 -6.54 7.72 -3.38
CA GLY A 34 -5.77 8.26 -2.27
C GLY A 34 -6.62 8.89 -1.17
N GLN A 35 -7.95 8.73 -1.22
CA GLN A 35 -8.82 9.23 -0.16
C GLN A 35 -8.79 8.26 1.03
N ALA A 36 -8.52 8.78 2.23
CA ALA A 36 -8.61 7.99 3.45
C ALA A 36 -10.06 7.52 3.69
N VAL A 37 -10.24 6.20 3.71
CA VAL A 37 -11.52 5.54 4.06
C VAL A 37 -11.54 5.06 5.51
N TYR A 38 -10.37 4.93 6.12
CA TYR A 38 -10.20 4.73 7.55
C TYR A 38 -8.86 5.33 7.99
N ARG A 39 -8.86 6.09 9.09
CA ARG A 39 -7.63 6.59 9.71
C ARG A 39 -7.82 6.66 11.21
N SER A 40 -6.84 6.20 11.97
CA SER A 40 -6.88 6.26 13.42
C SER A 40 -5.48 6.20 14.01
N PHE A 41 -5.24 6.99 15.06
CA PHE A 41 -4.19 6.65 16.01
C PHE A 41 -4.60 5.39 16.80
N CYS A 42 -3.63 4.72 17.40
CA CYS A 42 -3.81 3.50 18.17
C CYS A 42 -2.97 3.61 19.43
N HIS A 43 -3.58 3.41 20.60
CA HIS A 43 -2.81 3.37 21.82
C HIS A 43 -1.90 2.12 21.81
N PRO A 44 -0.56 2.25 21.95
CA PRO A 44 0.40 1.17 21.76
C PRO A 44 0.37 0.12 22.90
N GLY A 45 -0.41 0.37 23.95
CA GLY A 45 -0.57 -0.49 25.11
C GLY A 45 0.64 -0.48 26.04
N VAL A 46 1.50 0.54 25.93
CA VAL A 46 2.70 0.72 26.76
C VAL A 46 2.41 1.78 27.81
N LYS A 47 2.68 1.47 29.07
CA LYS A 47 2.62 2.44 30.16
C LYS A 47 4.04 2.91 30.47
N LEU A 48 4.34 4.19 30.26
CA LEU A 48 5.68 4.74 30.51
C LEU A 48 6.10 4.62 31.98
N SER A 49 5.13 4.66 32.90
CA SER A 49 5.35 4.41 34.33
C SER A 49 5.94 3.04 34.65
N ASN A 50 5.86 2.06 33.73
CA ASN A 50 6.41 0.72 33.92
C ASN A 50 7.89 0.61 33.45
N GLY A 51 8.64 1.71 33.44
CA GLY A 51 10.06 1.72 33.08
C GLY A 51 10.34 1.70 31.57
N PHE A 52 9.35 2.01 30.74
CA PHE A 52 9.53 2.21 29.30
C PHE A 52 9.87 3.67 29.01
N LYS A 53 10.81 3.91 28.09
CA LYS A 53 11.17 5.26 27.64
C LYS A 53 10.76 5.45 26.19
N PHE A 54 9.98 6.48 25.86
CA PHE A 54 9.70 6.82 24.47
C PHE A 54 10.99 7.20 23.73
N ARG A 55 11.12 6.74 22.48
CA ARG A 55 12.31 6.94 21.62
C ARG A 55 12.02 7.55 20.27
N GLY A 56 10.75 7.68 19.87
CA GLY A 56 10.36 8.31 18.61
C GLY A 56 9.25 7.57 17.88
N GLY A 57 9.00 7.98 16.64
CA GLY A 57 7.85 7.55 15.84
C GLY A 57 6.64 8.44 16.07
N VAL A 58 5.44 7.85 16.05
CA VAL A 58 4.19 8.56 16.37
C VAL A 58 4.27 9.13 17.80
N GLN A 59 3.93 10.41 17.94
CA GLN A 59 4.15 11.14 19.19
C GLN A 59 3.16 10.72 20.27
N GLU A 60 3.60 10.77 21.53
CA GLU A 60 2.78 10.40 22.68
C GLU A 60 1.45 11.16 22.72
N ALA A 61 1.47 12.46 22.44
CA ALA A 61 0.26 13.28 22.41
C ALA A 61 -0.79 12.78 21.39
N ASP A 62 -0.38 12.10 20.31
CA ASP A 62 -1.30 11.59 19.29
C ASP A 62 -2.00 10.30 19.72
N TRP A 63 -1.28 9.41 20.44
CA TRP A 63 -1.80 8.09 20.81
C TRP A 63 -2.24 7.95 22.27
N LEU A 64 -2.03 8.96 23.12
CA LEU A 64 -2.34 8.88 24.56
C LEU A 64 -3.82 8.61 24.83
N GLU A 65 -4.71 9.29 24.11
CA GLU A 65 -6.17 9.13 24.22
C GLU A 65 -6.76 8.31 23.05
N ALA A 66 -5.90 7.67 22.25
CA ALA A 66 -6.33 6.90 21.11
C ALA A 66 -6.99 5.57 21.54
N PRO A 67 -7.87 4.98 20.72
CA PRO A 67 -8.46 3.68 21.01
C PRO A 67 -7.39 2.58 21.14
N PRO A 68 -7.64 1.54 21.94
CA PRO A 68 -6.72 0.41 22.05
C PRO A 68 -6.70 -0.39 20.74
N LEU A 69 -5.57 -1.07 20.48
CA LEU A 69 -5.33 -1.85 19.26
C LEU A 69 -6.47 -2.78 18.86
N GLN A 70 -7.16 -3.39 19.83
CA GLN A 70 -8.27 -4.31 19.57
C GLN A 70 -9.44 -3.63 18.87
N VAL A 71 -9.75 -2.38 19.23
CA VAL A 71 -10.82 -1.59 18.59
C VAL A 71 -10.41 -1.22 17.18
N VAL A 72 -9.23 -0.61 17.05
CA VAL A 72 -8.67 -0.19 15.75
C VAL A 72 -8.57 -1.37 14.78
N ALA A 73 -8.07 -2.52 15.23
CA ALA A 73 -7.94 -3.72 14.41
C ALA A 73 -9.31 -4.31 14.00
N ALA A 74 -10.34 -4.21 14.86
CA ALA A 74 -11.68 -4.66 14.52
C ALA A 74 -12.30 -3.79 13.42
N ASP A 75 -12.06 -2.49 13.45
CA ASP A 75 -12.58 -1.57 12.44
C ASP A 75 -11.84 -1.71 11.11
N VAL A 76 -10.50 -1.82 11.14
CA VAL A 76 -9.71 -2.13 9.93
C VAL A 76 -10.13 -3.45 9.31
N ARG A 77 -10.35 -4.50 10.12
CA ARG A 77 -10.83 -5.81 9.62
C ARG A 77 -12.14 -5.71 8.86
N LYS A 78 -13.10 -4.93 9.37
CA LYS A 78 -14.38 -4.69 8.68
C LYS A 78 -14.16 -3.91 7.39
N CYS A 79 -13.31 -2.88 7.43
CA CYS A 79 -13.00 -2.02 6.29
C CYS A 79 -12.41 -2.80 5.10
N ILE A 80 -11.43 -3.68 5.36
CA ILE A 80 -10.70 -4.40 4.30
C ILE A 80 -11.38 -5.72 3.85
N ALA A 81 -12.48 -6.12 4.49
CA ALA A 81 -13.10 -7.41 4.27
C ALA A 81 -13.55 -7.59 2.79
N GLY A 82 -13.03 -8.63 2.13
CA GLY A 82 -13.36 -8.94 0.73
C GLY A 82 -12.74 -7.98 -0.30
N LYS A 83 -11.89 -7.03 0.13
CA LYS A 83 -11.23 -6.05 -0.73
C LYS A 83 -9.84 -6.52 -1.17
N VAL A 84 -9.34 -5.99 -2.28
CA VAL A 84 -7.94 -6.17 -2.66
C VAL A 84 -7.10 -5.18 -1.86
N LEU A 85 -6.10 -5.68 -1.15
CA LEU A 85 -5.27 -4.91 -0.23
C LEU A 85 -3.89 -4.72 -0.80
N VAL A 86 -3.52 -3.47 -1.05
CA VAL A 86 -2.22 -3.01 -1.53
C VAL A 86 -1.37 -2.54 -0.34
N GLY A 87 -0.05 -2.72 -0.41
CA GLY A 87 0.88 -2.15 0.58
C GLY A 87 2.33 -2.37 0.18
N HIS A 88 3.26 -2.02 1.07
CA HIS A 88 4.70 -2.19 0.87
C HIS A 88 5.32 -2.89 2.09
N GLY A 89 5.18 -4.21 2.15
CA GLY A 89 5.52 -5.02 3.32
C GLY A 89 4.30 -5.42 4.17
N LEU A 90 3.15 -5.70 3.54
CA LEU A 90 1.85 -5.97 4.18
C LEU A 90 1.90 -7.00 5.32
N ASN A 91 2.82 -7.98 5.25
CA ASN A 91 2.99 -8.96 6.32
C ASN A 91 3.29 -8.30 7.68
N LYS A 92 4.11 -7.24 7.68
CA LYS A 92 4.49 -6.50 8.88
C LYS A 92 3.28 -5.78 9.48
N ASP A 93 2.52 -5.08 8.65
CA ASP A 93 1.39 -4.26 9.09
C ASP A 93 0.20 -5.11 9.53
N LEU A 94 -0.11 -6.16 8.79
CA LEU A 94 -1.13 -7.14 9.18
C LEU A 94 -0.75 -7.84 10.49
N ALA A 95 0.52 -8.20 10.69
CA ALA A 95 0.98 -8.79 11.94
C ALA A 95 0.89 -7.79 13.11
N ALA A 96 1.24 -6.52 12.89
CA ALA A 96 1.12 -5.46 13.89
C ALA A 96 -0.33 -5.28 14.36
N LEU A 97 -1.29 -5.36 13.42
CA LEU A 97 -2.72 -5.28 13.70
C LEU A 97 -3.35 -6.61 14.15
N ARG A 98 -2.58 -7.71 14.18
CA ARG A 98 -3.06 -9.08 14.47
C ARG A 98 -4.20 -9.50 13.52
N LEU A 99 -4.07 -9.13 12.25
CA LEU A 99 -5.01 -9.43 11.18
C LEU A 99 -4.44 -10.48 10.23
N SER A 100 -5.34 -11.20 9.58
CA SER A 100 -5.03 -12.01 8.41
C SER A 100 -5.90 -11.53 7.25
N HIS A 101 -5.32 -11.53 6.05
CA HIS A 101 -6.03 -11.21 4.81
C HIS A 101 -5.74 -12.32 3.78
N PRO A 102 -6.70 -12.77 2.96
CA PRO A 102 -6.44 -13.83 1.99
C PRO A 102 -5.30 -13.45 1.03
N LYS A 103 -4.30 -14.33 0.88
CA LYS A 103 -3.11 -14.05 0.05
C LYS A 103 -3.44 -13.69 -1.39
N ARG A 104 -4.48 -14.31 -1.97
CA ARG A 104 -4.99 -13.98 -3.31
C ARG A 104 -5.51 -12.55 -3.47
N LEU A 105 -5.86 -11.88 -2.36
CA LEU A 105 -6.34 -10.51 -2.32
C LEU A 105 -5.25 -9.53 -1.85
N GLN A 106 -4.02 -9.97 -1.62
CA GLN A 106 -2.90 -9.08 -1.27
C GLN A 106 -2.13 -8.68 -2.54
N ARG A 107 -1.71 -7.42 -2.62
CA ARG A 107 -0.84 -6.86 -3.66
C ARG A 107 0.31 -6.14 -2.98
N ASP A 108 1.33 -6.90 -2.63
CA ASP A 108 2.48 -6.38 -1.87
C ASP A 108 3.58 -5.89 -2.81
N THR A 109 3.73 -4.58 -2.91
CA THR A 109 4.66 -3.93 -3.84
C THR A 109 6.12 -4.29 -3.56
N ILE A 110 6.49 -4.66 -2.32
CA ILE A 110 7.86 -5.08 -1.98
C ILE A 110 8.26 -6.41 -2.65
N THR A 111 7.28 -7.20 -3.09
CA THR A 111 7.51 -8.49 -3.74
C THR A 111 7.74 -8.35 -5.24
N TYR A 112 7.47 -7.16 -5.81
CA TYR A 112 7.53 -6.93 -7.25
C TYR A 112 8.99 -6.93 -7.74
N PRO A 113 9.42 -7.90 -8.58
CA PRO A 113 10.83 -8.03 -8.96
C PRO A 113 11.44 -6.79 -9.61
N PRO A 114 10.74 -6.04 -10.49
CA PRO A 114 11.28 -4.79 -11.06
C PRO A 114 11.55 -3.67 -10.04
N PHE A 115 10.97 -3.72 -8.84
CA PHE A 115 11.26 -2.77 -7.75
C PHE A 115 12.47 -3.18 -6.90
N ARG A 116 13.07 -4.35 -7.14
CA ARG A 116 14.20 -4.82 -6.36
C ARG A 116 15.51 -4.20 -6.83
N GLY A 117 16.39 -3.93 -5.89
CA GLY A 117 17.74 -3.45 -6.14
C GLY A 117 18.68 -4.57 -6.63
N PRO A 118 19.96 -4.23 -6.83
CA PRO A 118 20.99 -5.19 -7.20
C PRO A 118 21.02 -6.42 -6.28
N GLY A 119 21.10 -7.61 -6.87
CA GLY A 119 21.07 -8.87 -6.12
C GLY A 119 19.70 -9.25 -5.53
N GLY A 120 18.62 -8.59 -5.98
CA GLY A 120 17.24 -8.92 -5.56
C GLY A 120 16.87 -8.38 -4.18
N GLN A 121 17.62 -7.42 -3.64
CA GLN A 121 17.33 -6.77 -2.37
C GLN A 121 16.04 -5.94 -2.48
N ALA A 122 15.18 -6.03 -1.46
CA ALA A 122 13.98 -5.19 -1.38
C ALA A 122 14.40 -3.73 -1.18
N LYS A 123 13.94 -2.83 -2.06
CA LYS A 123 14.07 -1.39 -1.87
C LYS A 123 13.05 -0.88 -0.86
N ARG A 124 13.37 0.22 -0.18
CA ARG A 124 12.42 0.90 0.71
C ARG A 124 11.39 1.68 -0.10
N LEU A 125 10.20 1.88 0.47
CA LEU A 125 9.14 2.66 -0.15
C LEU A 125 9.60 4.07 -0.55
N ARG A 126 10.34 4.76 0.34
CA ARG A 126 10.92 6.08 0.05
C ARG A 126 11.83 6.10 -1.17
N GLU A 127 12.67 5.08 -1.35
CA GLU A 127 13.57 4.99 -2.51
C GLU A 127 12.74 4.88 -3.79
N LEU A 128 11.73 4.01 -3.80
CA LEU A 128 10.85 3.82 -4.95
C LEU A 128 9.99 5.06 -5.24
N ALA A 129 9.51 5.75 -4.21
CA ALA A 129 8.73 6.97 -4.37
C ALA A 129 9.55 8.08 -5.05
N VAL A 130 10.80 8.27 -4.63
CA VAL A 130 11.71 9.23 -5.27
C VAL A 130 12.04 8.82 -6.70
N GLU A 131 12.43 7.56 -6.92
CA GLU A 131 12.87 7.07 -8.24
C GLU A 131 11.75 7.01 -9.28
N LEU A 132 10.55 6.54 -8.90
CA LEU A 132 9.48 6.17 -9.83
C LEU A 132 8.29 7.12 -9.80
N LEU A 133 8.01 7.72 -8.65
CA LEU A 133 6.92 8.68 -8.48
C LEU A 133 7.40 10.14 -8.50
N GLN A 134 8.73 10.38 -8.43
CA GLN A 134 9.31 11.71 -8.32
C GLN A 134 8.76 12.49 -7.12
N ARG A 135 8.45 11.76 -6.03
CA ARG A 135 7.88 12.31 -4.81
C ARG A 135 8.79 12.02 -3.63
N GLU A 136 9.16 13.07 -2.89
CA GLU A 136 9.76 12.90 -1.57
C GLU A 136 8.65 12.56 -0.57
N ILE A 137 8.83 11.47 0.16
CA ILE A 137 7.98 11.04 1.27
C ILE A 137 8.89 10.76 2.48
N GLN A 138 8.31 10.69 3.67
CA GLN A 138 9.04 10.41 4.91
C GLN A 138 10.18 11.43 5.16
N SER A 139 9.98 12.69 4.75
CA SER A 139 10.95 13.79 4.90
C SER A 139 11.10 14.28 6.34
N GLY A 140 10.24 13.79 7.24
CA GLY A 140 10.23 14.07 8.68
C GLY A 140 9.67 12.88 9.46
N ARG A 141 8.58 13.09 10.21
CA ARG A 141 7.81 11.99 10.77
C ARG A 141 7.12 11.27 9.61
N HIS A 142 7.13 9.95 9.62
CA HIS A 142 6.36 9.17 8.68
C HIS A 142 4.86 9.38 8.92
N ASP A 143 4.08 9.26 7.86
CA ASP A 143 2.63 9.40 7.86
C ASP A 143 2.03 8.17 7.17
N ALA A 144 1.23 7.39 7.90
CA ALA A 144 0.65 6.16 7.35
C ALA A 144 -0.23 6.44 6.11
N GLY A 145 -0.82 7.63 5.99
CA GLY A 145 -1.57 8.02 4.81
C GLY A 145 -0.67 8.26 3.60
N GLU A 146 0.40 9.04 3.77
CA GLU A 146 1.41 9.28 2.72
C GLU A 146 1.98 7.96 2.18
N ASP A 147 2.32 7.04 3.07
CA ASP A 147 2.90 5.75 2.72
C ASP A 147 1.88 4.81 2.03
N ALA A 148 0.65 4.75 2.54
CA ALA A 148 -0.43 3.99 1.89
C ALA A 148 -0.73 4.52 0.47
N ILE A 149 -0.75 5.84 0.29
CA ILE A 149 -0.90 6.48 -1.03
C ILE A 149 0.27 6.11 -1.94
N ALA A 150 1.52 6.15 -1.44
CA ALA A 150 2.68 5.75 -2.22
C ALA A 150 2.66 4.30 -2.67
N ALA A 151 2.26 3.38 -1.80
CA ALA A 151 2.09 1.99 -2.17
C ALA A 151 0.98 1.82 -3.23
N MET A 152 -0.14 2.54 -3.10
CA MET A 152 -1.23 2.53 -4.08
C MET A 152 -0.76 3.05 -5.44
N ASP A 153 -0.09 4.21 -5.48
CA ASP A 153 0.41 4.84 -6.70
C ASP A 153 1.40 3.92 -7.43
N LEU A 154 2.33 3.30 -6.71
CA LEU A 154 3.27 2.33 -7.26
C LEU A 154 2.54 1.14 -7.88
N TYR A 155 1.55 0.58 -7.17
CA TYR A 155 0.77 -0.54 -7.68
C TYR A 155 -0.01 -0.16 -8.93
N LEU A 156 -0.78 0.93 -8.91
CA LEU A 156 -1.61 1.36 -10.03
C LEU A 156 -0.78 1.69 -11.28
N LYS A 157 0.36 2.36 -11.11
CA LYS A 157 1.19 2.82 -12.23
C LYS A 157 2.04 1.70 -12.85
N TYR A 158 2.54 0.75 -12.06
CA TYR A 158 3.55 -0.21 -12.53
C TYR A 158 3.16 -1.68 -12.46
N ILE A 159 2.16 -2.06 -11.66
CA ILE A 159 1.85 -3.47 -11.39
C ILE A 159 0.44 -3.82 -11.87
N HIS A 160 -0.54 -2.95 -11.65
CA HIS A 160 -1.96 -3.21 -11.93
C HIS A 160 -2.21 -3.64 -13.38
N ASN A 161 -1.41 -3.10 -14.32
CA ASN A 161 -1.51 -3.36 -15.75
C ASN A 161 -0.37 -4.22 -16.32
N ALA A 162 0.47 -4.84 -15.49
CA ALA A 162 1.55 -5.72 -15.95
C ALA A 162 1.01 -7.16 -16.09
N PRO A 163 0.67 -7.63 -17.32
CA PRO A 163 -0.05 -8.89 -17.50
C PRO A 163 0.72 -10.10 -16.99
N GLU A 164 2.06 -10.06 -17.06
CA GLU A 164 2.95 -11.09 -16.55
C GLU A 164 2.97 -11.22 -15.01
N TYR A 165 2.42 -10.23 -14.29
CA TYR A 165 2.36 -10.19 -12.82
C TYR A 165 0.94 -10.01 -12.26
N MET A 166 -0.08 -10.00 -13.13
CA MET A 166 -1.47 -9.98 -12.70
C MET A 166 -1.85 -11.30 -12.01
N GLY A 167 -2.54 -11.21 -10.87
CA GLY A 167 -3.26 -12.36 -10.35
C GLY A 167 -4.39 -12.76 -11.31
N TYR A 168 -4.83 -14.03 -11.31
CA TYR A 168 -5.87 -14.52 -12.23
C TYR A 168 -7.12 -13.62 -12.28
N GLN A 169 -7.56 -13.09 -11.13
CA GLN A 169 -8.73 -12.20 -11.07
C GLN A 169 -8.47 -10.83 -11.71
N ASP A 170 -7.25 -10.30 -11.59
CA ASP A 170 -6.84 -9.03 -12.20
C ASP A 170 -6.71 -9.22 -13.71
N MET A 171 -6.13 -10.34 -14.14
CA MET A 171 -5.98 -10.73 -15.54
C MET A 171 -7.34 -10.84 -16.23
N VAL A 172 -8.30 -11.55 -15.64
CA VAL A 172 -9.67 -11.65 -16.17
C VAL A 172 -10.31 -10.27 -16.27
N SER A 173 -10.19 -9.44 -15.24
CA SER A 173 -10.76 -8.09 -15.25
C SER A 173 -10.12 -7.18 -16.32
N HIS A 174 -8.80 -7.25 -16.47
CA HIS A 174 -8.02 -6.50 -17.47
C HIS A 174 -8.43 -6.89 -18.89
N TYR A 175 -8.44 -8.19 -19.21
CA TYR A 175 -8.85 -8.65 -20.53
C TYR A 175 -10.33 -8.32 -20.80
N LEU A 176 -11.23 -8.55 -19.84
CA LEU A 176 -12.64 -8.18 -19.99
C LEU A 176 -12.81 -6.68 -20.27
N GLN A 177 -12.07 -5.81 -19.58
CA GLN A 177 -12.08 -4.38 -19.89
C GLN A 177 -11.62 -4.11 -21.32
N GLN A 178 -10.52 -4.69 -21.78
CA GLN A 178 -10.05 -4.53 -23.16
C GLN A 178 -11.07 -5.02 -24.19
N TYR A 179 -11.75 -6.15 -23.94
CA TYR A 179 -12.81 -6.67 -24.81
C TYR A 179 -14.06 -5.80 -24.81
N LEU A 180 -14.38 -5.13 -23.70
CA LEU A 180 -15.58 -4.28 -23.55
C LEU A 180 -15.35 -2.83 -24.00
N GLN A 181 -14.11 -2.37 -24.14
CA GLN A 181 -13.81 -1.10 -24.80
C GLN A 181 -14.17 -1.26 -26.29
N PRO A 182 -15.06 -0.42 -26.87
CA PRO A 182 -15.36 -0.49 -28.29
C PRO A 182 -14.04 -0.30 -29.04
N HIS A 183 -13.64 -1.32 -29.81
CA HIS A 183 -12.53 -1.20 -30.74
C HIS A 183 -12.81 0.04 -31.60
N GLN A 184 -12.07 1.13 -31.36
CA GLN A 184 -11.94 2.17 -32.37
C GLN A 184 -11.16 1.52 -33.51
N THR A 185 -11.88 0.83 -34.38
CA THR A 185 -11.33 0.28 -35.61
C THR A 185 -10.70 1.43 -36.37
N ALA A 186 -9.38 1.34 -36.57
CA ALA A 186 -8.69 2.12 -37.57
C ALA A 186 -9.31 1.83 -38.95
N THR A 187 -10.31 2.61 -39.33
CA THR A 187 -10.74 2.79 -40.71
C THR A 187 -10.36 4.20 -41.13
N ALA A 188 -9.18 4.34 -41.73
CA ALA A 188 -8.84 5.47 -42.58
C ALA A 188 -7.94 4.98 -43.73
N ASN A 189 -8.62 4.52 -44.78
CA ASN A 189 -8.30 4.68 -46.20
C ASN A 189 -6.83 4.84 -46.62
N GLY A 190 -6.34 3.85 -47.38
CA GLY A 190 -5.13 3.98 -48.18
C GLY A 190 -4.94 2.93 -49.27
N PHE A 191 -6.01 2.29 -49.78
CA PHE A 191 -5.90 1.47 -50.99
C PHE A 191 -5.94 2.39 -52.23
N ARG A 192 -4.76 2.63 -52.81
CA ARG A 192 -4.61 3.38 -54.05
C ARG A 192 -4.86 2.42 -55.22
N ALA A 193 -6.01 2.53 -55.87
CA ALA A 193 -6.29 1.79 -57.10
C ALA A 193 -5.34 2.26 -58.22
N VAL A 194 -4.59 1.33 -58.78
CA VAL A 194 -3.83 1.52 -60.02
C VAL A 194 -4.85 1.53 -61.16
N VAL A 195 -5.09 2.69 -61.76
CA VAL A 195 -5.81 2.79 -63.03
C VAL A 195 -4.76 2.76 -64.13
N ASP A 196 -4.69 1.61 -64.81
CA ASP A 196 -3.95 1.41 -66.04
C ASP A 196 -4.67 2.16 -67.18
N LYS A 197 -3.96 3.06 -67.86
CA LYS A 197 -4.46 3.74 -69.07
C LYS A 197 -3.62 3.27 -70.26
N ARG A 198 -4.27 2.54 -71.16
CA ARG A 198 -3.88 2.44 -72.57
C ARG A 198 -4.25 3.73 -73.30
#